data_AF-A0A945MQ36-F1
#
_entry.id   AF-A0A945MQ36-F1
#
_cell.length_a   1.000
_cell.length_b   1.000
_cell.length_c   1.000
_cell.angle_alpha   90.00
_cell.angle_beta   90.00
_cell.angle_gamma   90.00
#
_symmetry.space_group_name_H-M   'P 1'
#
loop_
_entity.id
_entity.type
_entity.pdbx_description
1 polymer ?
#
loop_
_entity_poly.entity_id
_entity_poly.type
_entity_poly.pdbx_seq_one_letter_code
_entity_poly.pdbx_strand_id
1 'polypeptide(L)'
;MQWIALIYLVLLSSCANNTEPQLEEWGEGGYKARQVSAYNINGKRDGATTRATAMLILRDGERLHLELKVDYDPQPVLGEGKWRLAGDRADSGAVIAEALKFFGGQSEGPSLGGRFLLQGNDGLRFRVVLPLRPVEGSRWKNR
;
A
#
# COMPACT_ATOMS: atom_id res chain seq x y z
N MET A 1 -56.82 1.69 -13.48
CA MET A 1 -56.14 2.12 -12.23
C MET A 1 -54.65 1.86 -12.40
N GLN A 2 -53.91 2.95 -12.67
CA GLN A 2 -52.48 2.99 -12.97
C GLN A 2 -51.68 2.64 -11.70
N TRP A 3 -50.87 1.59 -11.74
CA TRP A 3 -49.88 1.29 -10.71
C TRP A 3 -48.51 1.66 -11.26
N ILE A 4 -48.07 2.89 -11.00
CA ILE A 4 -46.69 3.32 -11.22
C ILE A 4 -45.91 2.89 -9.97
N ALA A 5 -45.40 1.65 -9.98
CA ALA A 5 -44.39 1.22 -9.02
C ALA A 5 -43.04 1.74 -9.51
N LEU A 6 -42.74 3.00 -9.16
CA LEU A 6 -41.45 3.63 -9.40
C LEU A 6 -40.42 2.97 -8.47
N ILE A 7 -39.76 1.92 -8.96
CA ILE A 7 -38.60 1.31 -8.30
C ILE A 7 -37.44 2.28 -8.46
N TYR A 8 -37.28 3.16 -7.46
CA TYR A 8 -36.06 3.92 -7.25
C TYR A 8 -34.95 2.95 -6.86
N LEU A 9 -34.27 2.40 -7.87
CA LEU A 9 -33.02 1.67 -7.71
C LEU A 9 -31.94 2.69 -7.33
N VAL A 10 -31.81 2.96 -6.03
CA VAL A 10 -30.73 3.77 -5.49
C VAL A 10 -29.43 2.97 -5.66
N LEU A 11 -28.74 3.21 -6.77
CA LEU A 11 -27.37 2.80 -6.98
C LEU A 11 -26.49 3.61 -6.02
N LEU A 12 -26.31 3.10 -4.81
CA LEU A 12 -25.24 3.54 -3.92
C LEU A 12 -23.92 3.03 -4.50
N SER A 13 -23.44 3.73 -5.52
CA SER A 13 -22.04 3.70 -5.95
C SER A 13 -21.22 4.21 -4.78
N SER A 14 -20.83 3.30 -3.87
CA SER A 14 -19.81 3.61 -2.88
C SER A 14 -18.54 3.93 -3.65
N CYS A 15 -18.23 5.22 -3.80
CA CYS A 15 -16.87 5.68 -4.00
C CYS A 15 -16.11 5.27 -2.74
N ALA A 16 -15.69 4.00 -2.70
CA ALA A 16 -14.82 3.48 -1.67
C ALA A 16 -13.48 4.17 -1.86
N ASN A 17 -13.31 5.34 -1.21
CA ASN A 17 -12.00 5.83 -0.83
C ASN A 17 -11.42 4.73 0.07
N ASN A 18 -10.71 3.79 -0.56
CA ASN A 18 -10.13 2.64 0.12
C ASN A 18 -9.03 3.17 1.05
N THR A 19 -9.39 3.40 2.32
CA THR A 19 -8.53 3.94 3.37
C THR A 19 -7.66 2.87 4.02
N GLU A 20 -7.99 1.60 3.77
CA GLU A 20 -7.32 0.44 4.31
C GLU A 20 -6.39 -0.21 3.27
N PRO A 21 -5.22 -0.73 3.69
CA PRO A 21 -4.39 -1.52 2.81
C PRO A 21 -5.01 -2.89 2.55
N GLN A 22 -4.70 -3.44 1.39
CA GLN A 22 -5.04 -4.82 1.04
C GLN A 22 -3.77 -5.62 0.85
N LEU A 23 -3.77 -6.84 1.36
CA LEU A 23 -2.68 -7.80 1.16
C LEU A 23 -3.29 -9.12 0.69
N GLU A 24 -2.74 -9.66 -0.39
CA GLU A 24 -3.05 -11.00 -0.87
C GLU A 24 -1.76 -11.81 -0.92
N GLU A 25 -1.82 -13.05 -0.47
CA GLU A 25 -0.71 -14.01 -0.53
C GLU A 25 -0.96 -15.02 -1.65
N TRP A 26 0.08 -15.32 -2.41
CA TRP A 26 0.05 -16.40 -3.39
C TRP A 26 0.13 -17.75 -2.68
N GLY A 27 -0.83 -18.63 -2.94
CA GLY A 27 -0.83 -19.99 -2.42
C GLY A 27 -1.48 -20.97 -3.39
N GLU A 28 -1.81 -22.16 -2.89
CA GLU A 28 -2.50 -23.18 -3.69
C GLU A 28 -3.86 -22.66 -4.17
N GLY A 29 -3.99 -22.54 -5.49
CA GLY A 29 -5.19 -22.04 -6.17
C GLY A 29 -5.19 -20.53 -6.47
N GLY A 30 -4.11 -19.80 -6.19
CA GLY A 30 -3.96 -18.39 -6.53
C GLY A 30 -3.87 -17.45 -5.32
N TYR A 31 -4.26 -16.19 -5.51
CA TYR A 31 -4.19 -15.16 -4.48
C TYR A 31 -5.32 -15.30 -3.45
N LYS A 32 -4.94 -15.27 -2.16
CA LYS A 32 -5.86 -15.29 -1.02
C LYS A 32 -5.64 -14.06 -0.16
N ALA A 33 -6.72 -13.36 0.21
CA ALA A 33 -6.64 -12.17 1.04
C ALA A 33 -6.12 -12.50 2.45
N ARG A 34 -5.13 -11.73 2.91
CA ARG A 34 -4.63 -11.71 4.29
C ARG A 34 -5.21 -10.50 5.00
N GLN A 35 -5.69 -10.71 6.22
CA GLN A 35 -6.31 -9.64 7.01
C GLN A 35 -5.24 -8.75 7.65
N VAL A 36 -5.27 -7.46 7.32
CA VAL A 36 -4.39 -6.44 7.90
C VAL A 36 -5.08 -5.84 9.13
N SER A 37 -4.42 -5.85 10.28
CA SER A 37 -4.94 -5.29 11.54
C SER A 37 -4.51 -3.84 11.76
N ALA A 38 -3.31 -3.46 11.30
CA ALA A 38 -2.82 -2.11 11.39
C ALA A 38 -1.87 -1.79 10.23
N TYR A 39 -1.80 -0.49 9.88
CA TYR A 39 -0.91 -0.01 8.84
C TYR A 39 -0.43 1.40 9.10
N ASN A 40 0.87 1.59 8.91
CA ASN A 40 1.51 2.90 8.91
C ASN A 40 2.46 3.01 7.72
N ILE A 41 2.67 4.23 7.24
CA ILE A 41 3.72 4.56 6.29
C ILE A 41 4.39 5.85 6.75
N ASN A 42 5.71 5.82 6.86
CA ASN A 42 6.52 7.00 7.16
C ASN A 42 7.52 7.21 6.05
N GLY A 43 8.07 8.41 5.93
CA GLY A 43 9.12 8.64 4.96
C GLY A 43 9.78 9.99 5.07
N LYS A 44 10.71 10.23 4.15
CA LYS A 44 11.41 11.50 4.01
C LYS A 44 11.68 11.78 2.54
N ARG A 45 11.38 13.02 2.15
CA ARG A 45 11.77 13.59 0.86
C ARG A 45 13.18 14.16 0.95
N ASP A 46 13.98 13.90 -0.08
CA ASP A 46 15.30 14.48 -0.27
C ASP A 46 15.50 14.82 -1.74
N GLY A 47 15.53 16.11 -2.08
CA GLY A 47 15.72 16.59 -3.45
C GLY A 47 14.63 16.09 -4.41
N ALA A 48 14.99 15.16 -5.28
CA ALA A 48 14.15 14.49 -6.28
C ALA A 48 13.78 13.03 -5.92
N THR A 49 14.05 12.63 -4.67
CA THR A 49 13.82 11.28 -4.16
C THR A 49 12.94 11.31 -2.91
N THR A 50 12.14 10.28 -2.70
CA THR A 50 11.41 10.02 -1.44
C THR A 50 11.68 8.59 -1.00
N ARG A 51 12.18 8.42 0.23
CA ARG A 51 12.30 7.10 0.86
C ARG A 51 11.16 6.93 1.85
N ALA A 52 10.41 5.85 1.71
CA ALA A 52 9.29 5.53 2.57
C ALA A 52 9.40 4.10 3.11
N THR A 53 8.90 3.91 4.32
CA THR A 53 8.76 2.59 4.95
C THR A 53 7.30 2.39 5.33
N ALA A 54 6.66 1.42 4.67
CA ALA A 54 5.33 0.95 5.03
C ALA A 54 5.45 -0.27 5.94
N MET A 55 4.64 -0.30 6.99
CA MET A 55 4.54 -1.43 7.91
C MET A 55 3.08 -1.85 8.02
N LEU A 56 2.81 -3.12 7.69
CA LEU A 56 1.51 -3.76 7.88
C LEU A 56 1.65 -4.78 8.99
N ILE A 57 0.75 -4.72 9.96
CA ILE A 57 0.58 -5.76 10.98
C ILE A 57 -0.57 -6.64 10.53
N LEU A 58 -0.34 -7.94 10.44
CA LEU A 58 -1.35 -8.93 10.05
C LEU A 58 -2.11 -9.42 11.29
N ARG A 59 -3.31 -9.97 11.10
CA ARG A 59 -4.14 -10.45 12.23
C ARG A 59 -3.51 -11.61 13.00
N ASP A 60 -2.66 -12.39 12.37
CA ASP A 60 -1.88 -13.48 12.99
C ASP A 60 -0.61 -12.98 13.70
N GLY A 61 -0.32 -11.68 13.66
CA GLY A 61 0.82 -11.08 14.34
C GLY A 61 2.08 -10.95 13.48
N GLU A 62 2.10 -11.50 12.26
CA GLU A 62 3.19 -11.27 11.31
C GLU A 62 3.27 -9.78 10.94
N ARG A 63 4.49 -9.32 10.67
CA ARG A 63 4.77 -7.92 10.30
C ARG A 63 5.41 -7.84 8.93
N LEU A 64 4.73 -7.20 8.00
CA LEU A 64 5.24 -6.98 6.65
C LEU A 64 5.78 -5.55 6.53
N HIS A 65 7.09 -5.46 6.31
CA HIS A 65 7.81 -4.22 6.10
C HIS A 65 8.10 -4.05 4.61
N LEU A 66 7.84 -2.85 4.09
CA LEU A 66 8.19 -2.46 2.72
C LEU A 66 9.02 -1.18 2.77
N GLU A 67 10.20 -1.24 2.18
CA GLU A 67 11.07 -0.09 1.94
C GLU A 67 10.91 0.31 0.48
N LEU A 68 10.52 1.56 0.23
CA LEU A 68 10.22 2.10 -1.09
C LEU A 68 11.09 3.34 -1.34
N LYS A 69 11.86 3.35 -2.42
CA LYS A 69 12.57 4.51 -2.92
C LYS A 69 11.89 4.98 -4.20
N VAL A 70 11.26 6.15 -4.13
CA VAL A 70 10.62 6.79 -5.28
C VAL A 70 11.51 7.91 -5.77
N ASP A 71 11.91 7.83 -7.03
CA ASP A 71 12.63 8.89 -7.73
C ASP A 71 11.64 9.59 -8.67
N TYR A 72 11.71 10.92 -8.82
CA TYR A 72 10.81 11.67 -9.71
C TYR A 72 11.57 12.66 -10.59
N ASP A 73 11.72 12.31 -11.86
CA ASP A 73 12.23 13.18 -12.91
C ASP A 73 11.85 12.63 -14.31
N PRO A 74 10.89 13.21 -15.04
CA PRO A 74 9.85 14.17 -14.61
C PRO A 74 8.66 13.49 -13.92
N GLN A 75 8.56 12.16 -14.01
CA GLN A 75 7.47 11.37 -13.45
C GLN A 75 7.97 10.50 -12.29
N PRO A 76 7.15 10.29 -11.24
CA PRO A 76 7.51 9.42 -10.13
C PRO A 76 7.57 7.96 -10.57
N VAL A 77 8.67 7.29 -10.23
CA VAL A 77 8.91 5.87 -10.48
C VAL A 77 9.47 5.21 -9.22
N LEU A 78 9.16 3.93 -9.02
CA LEU A 78 9.81 3.14 -7.97
C LEU A 78 11.21 2.77 -8.45
N GLY A 79 12.24 3.46 -7.94
CA GLY A 79 13.63 3.20 -8.31
C GLY A 79 14.20 1.97 -7.59
N GLU A 80 13.84 1.78 -6.33
CA GLU A 80 14.21 0.59 -5.54
C GLU A 80 13.07 0.24 -4.59
N GLY A 81 12.84 -1.05 -4.36
CA GLY A 81 11.97 -1.47 -3.28
C GLY A 81 12.30 -2.86 -2.75
N LYS A 82 12.21 -3.00 -1.43
CA LYS A 82 12.49 -4.24 -0.71
C LYS A 82 11.38 -4.52 0.28
N TRP A 83 11.11 -5.79 0.54
CA TRP A 83 10.18 -6.18 1.57
C TRP A 83 10.77 -7.24 2.49
N ARG A 84 10.28 -7.29 3.72
CA ARG A 84 10.54 -8.35 4.70
C ARG A 84 9.27 -8.69 5.44
N LEU A 85 8.98 -9.97 5.59
CA LEU A 85 7.98 -10.50 6.51
C LEU A 85 8.71 -11.02 7.75
N ALA A 86 8.30 -10.54 8.91
CA ALA A 86 8.77 -11.01 10.21
C ALA A 86 7.64 -11.77 10.91
N GLY A 87 7.99 -12.89 11.55
CA GLY A 87 7.06 -13.81 12.18
C GLY A 87 7.52 -15.25 12.00
N ASP A 88 6.60 -16.19 12.08
CA ASP A 88 6.91 -17.63 12.00
C ASP A 88 7.42 -18.04 10.61
N ARG A 89 6.89 -17.42 9.55
CA ARG A 89 7.31 -17.63 8.16
C ARG A 89 8.08 -16.43 7.63
N ALA A 90 9.25 -16.18 8.20
CA ALA A 90 10.10 -15.08 7.76
C ALA A 90 10.50 -15.23 6.28
N ASP A 91 10.33 -14.16 5.51
CA ASP A 91 10.68 -14.11 4.09
C ASP A 91 11.04 -12.67 3.69
N SER A 92 11.67 -12.50 2.54
CA SER A 92 12.08 -11.19 2.04
C SER A 92 12.31 -11.19 0.54
N GLY A 93 12.35 -10.00 -0.05
CA GLY A 93 12.77 -9.87 -1.43
C GLY A 93 12.50 -8.48 -2.01
N ALA A 94 12.21 -8.44 -3.31
CA ALA A 94 12.06 -7.22 -4.08
C ALA A 94 10.59 -6.78 -4.18
N VAL A 95 10.38 -5.47 -4.25
CA VAL A 95 9.08 -4.85 -4.52
C VAL A 95 9.06 -4.40 -5.97
N ILE A 96 8.00 -4.77 -6.70
CA ILE A 96 7.76 -4.34 -8.07
C ILE A 96 6.49 -3.47 -8.06
N ALA A 97 6.55 -2.29 -8.66
CA ALA A 97 5.38 -1.42 -8.78
C ALA A 97 4.54 -1.82 -10.00
N GLU A 98 3.27 -2.19 -9.79
CA GLU A 98 2.29 -2.31 -10.88
C GLU A 98 1.62 -0.96 -11.16
N ALA A 99 1.37 -0.18 -10.10
CA ALA A 99 0.85 1.17 -10.20
C ALA A 99 1.37 2.00 -9.04
N LEU A 100 2.04 3.12 -9.32
CA LEU A 100 2.52 4.04 -8.29
C LEU A 100 1.58 5.24 -8.19
N LYS A 101 1.14 5.57 -6.97
CA LYS A 101 0.43 6.82 -6.67
C LYS A 101 1.34 7.67 -5.81
N PHE A 102 1.80 8.78 -6.36
CA PHE A 102 2.66 9.72 -5.66
C PHE A 102 2.13 11.14 -5.87
N PHE A 103 1.94 11.86 -4.77
CA PHE A 103 1.58 13.27 -4.77
C PHE A 103 2.61 14.03 -3.95
N GLY A 104 3.33 14.96 -4.58
CA GLY A 104 4.37 15.73 -3.91
C GLY A 104 4.38 17.16 -4.43
N GLY A 105 3.53 18.02 -3.86
CA GLY A 105 3.57 19.47 -4.08
C GLY A 105 4.84 20.09 -3.47
N GLN A 106 5.14 21.34 -3.80
CA GLN A 106 6.25 22.08 -3.17
C GLN A 106 5.94 22.52 -1.74
N SER A 107 4.67 22.60 -1.36
CA SER A 107 4.21 23.11 -0.06
C SER A 107 3.75 22.05 0.93
N GLU A 108 3.41 20.84 0.47
CA GLU A 108 2.90 19.75 1.30
C GLU A 108 3.84 18.53 1.26
N GLY A 109 3.91 17.77 2.36
CA GLY A 109 4.68 16.54 2.43
C GLY A 109 4.24 15.53 1.36
N PRO A 110 5.14 14.68 0.84
CA PRO A 110 4.73 13.73 -0.18
C PRO A 110 3.73 12.74 0.39
N SER A 111 2.80 12.29 -0.45
CA SER A 111 1.93 11.16 -0.19
C SER A 111 2.27 10.03 -1.13
N LEU A 112 2.27 8.80 -0.61
CA LEU A 112 2.63 7.60 -1.33
C LEU A 112 1.57 6.52 -1.15
N GLY A 113 1.28 5.81 -2.23
CA GLY A 113 0.43 4.64 -2.28
C GLY A 113 0.60 3.93 -3.62
N GLY A 114 -0.24 2.95 -3.89
CA GLY A 114 -0.17 2.22 -5.15
C GLY A 114 -0.50 0.73 -5.02
N ARG A 115 -0.19 0.00 -6.07
CA ARG A 115 -0.28 -1.46 -6.14
C ARG A 115 1.10 -2.01 -6.44
N PHE A 116 1.51 -2.97 -5.63
CA PHE A 116 2.84 -3.55 -5.70
C PHE A 116 2.78 -5.08 -5.64
N LEU A 117 3.69 -5.72 -6.35
CA LEU A 117 3.98 -7.14 -6.25
C LEU A 117 5.20 -7.33 -5.37
N LEU A 118 5.12 -8.28 -4.45
CA LEU A 118 6.23 -8.67 -3.59
C LEU A 118 6.78 -9.99 -4.12
N GLN A 119 7.99 -9.95 -4.64
CA GLN A 119 8.71 -11.11 -5.15
C GLN A 119 9.68 -11.58 -4.08
N GLY A 120 9.54 -12.83 -3.65
CA GLY A 120 10.52 -13.53 -2.81
C GLY A 120 11.50 -14.32 -3.66
N ASN A 121 12.34 -15.11 -3.00
CA ASN A 121 13.33 -15.95 -3.69
C ASN A 121 12.71 -16.98 -4.64
N ASP A 122 11.54 -17.52 -4.28
CA ASP A 122 10.84 -18.57 -5.04
C ASP A 122 9.83 -18.02 -6.06
N GLY A 123 9.78 -16.69 -6.25
CA GLY A 123 8.85 -16.02 -7.16
C GLY A 123 7.85 -15.09 -6.48
N LEU A 124 6.71 -14.85 -7.11
CA LEU A 124 5.68 -13.93 -6.59
C LEU A 124 5.07 -14.48 -5.30
N ARG A 125 5.14 -13.68 -4.23
CA ARG A 125 4.64 -14.03 -2.90
C ARG A 125 3.40 -13.27 -2.52
N PHE A 126 3.38 -11.95 -2.74
CA PHE A 126 2.24 -11.13 -2.34
C PHE A 126 1.84 -10.11 -3.39
N ARG A 127 0.57 -9.69 -3.32
CA ARG A 127 0.05 -8.46 -3.90
C ARG A 127 -0.35 -7.53 -2.77
N VAL A 128 0.08 -6.29 -2.84
CA VAL A 128 -0.26 -5.29 -1.84
C VAL A 128 -0.82 -4.04 -2.51
N VAL A 129 -1.94 -3.55 -1.97
CA VAL A 129 -2.50 -2.25 -2.31
C VAL A 129 -2.29 -1.35 -1.11
N LEU A 130 -1.46 -0.32 -1.27
CA LEU A 130 -1.27 0.72 -0.26
C LEU A 130 -2.19 1.89 -0.57
N PRO A 131 -3.06 2.31 0.37
CA PRO A 131 -3.86 3.51 0.19
C PRO A 131 -2.91 4.71 0.16
N LEU A 132 -3.29 5.75 -0.59
CA LEU A 132 -2.48 6.96 -0.65
C LEU A 132 -2.50 7.64 0.72
N ARG A 133 -1.32 7.76 1.35
CA ARG A 133 -1.17 8.46 2.63
C ARG A 133 0.05 9.37 2.63
N PRO A 134 0.01 10.47 3.42
CA PRO A 134 1.20 11.29 3.68
C PRO A 134 2.32 10.43 4.25
N VAL A 135 3.52 10.57 3.69
CA VAL A 135 4.75 9.98 4.22
C VAL A 135 5.44 11.04 5.08
N GLU A 136 4.85 11.35 6.23
CA GLU A 136 5.46 12.27 7.17
C GLU A 136 6.68 11.62 7.84
N GLY A 137 7.70 12.44 8.10
CA GLY A 137 8.76 12.07 9.03
C GLY A 137 8.13 12.00 10.41
N SER A 138 8.21 10.84 11.06
CA SER A 138 7.52 10.58 12.32
C SER A 138 7.67 11.73 13.33
N ARG A 139 6.64 12.57 13.50
CA ARG A 139 6.47 13.33 14.74
C ARG A 139 5.95 12.36 15.79
N TRP A 140 6.87 11.57 16.36
CA TRP A 140 6.62 11.00 17.68
C TRP A 140 6.43 12.18 18.61
N LYS A 141 5.16 12.45 18.96
CA LYS A 141 4.81 13.41 20.00
C LYS A 141 5.23 12.73 21.30
N ASN A 142 6.44 13.00 21.78
CA ASN A 142 6.83 12.66 23.14
C ASN A 142 5.77 13.26 24.06
N ARG A 143 5.01 12.40 24.73
CA ARG A 143 4.11 12.78 25.82
C ARG A 143 4.83 12.54 27.13
#